data_AF-A0A7H1CNG8-F1
#
_entry.id   AF-A0A7H1CNG8-F1
#
_cell.length_a   1.000
_cell.length_b   1.000
_cell.length_c   1.000
_cell.angle_alpha   90.00
_cell.angle_beta   90.00
_cell.angle_gamma   90.00
#
_symmetry.space_group_name_H-M   'P 1'
#
loop_
_entity.id
_entity.type
_entity.pdbx_description
1 polymer ?
#
loop_
_entity_poly.entity_id
_entity_poly.type
_entity_poly.pdbx_seq_one_letter_code
_entity_poly.pdbx_strand_id
1 'polypeptide(L)' 'MQLVLAAKYIGAAMATLGLGGAAMGIAMVFVALMNGTSRNPSLRSTLFPQAILGFALAEACGLFSLMMAFLLLYAV' A
#
# COMPACT_ATOMS: atom_id res chain seq x y z
N MET A 1 -12.33 28.79 -14.05
CA MET A 1 -11.39 27.65 -14.01
C MET A 1 -10.77 27.37 -12.63
N GLN A 2 -10.54 28.39 -11.77
CA GLN A 2 -9.82 28.22 -10.49
C GLN A 2 -10.47 27.24 -9.50
N LEU A 3 -11.81 27.14 -9.44
CA LEU A 3 -12.49 26.21 -8.54
C LEU A 3 -12.15 24.74 -8.85
N VAL A 4 -12.07 24.37 -10.13
CA VAL A 4 -11.72 23.00 -10.56
C VAL A 4 -10.26 22.70 -10.21
N LEU A 5 -9.36 23.68 -10.37
CA LEU A 5 -7.95 23.52 -10.00
C LEU A 5 -7.78 23.31 -8.49
N ALA A 6 -8.49 24.08 -7.66
CA ALA A 6 -8.49 23.89 -6.22
C ALA A 6 -9.04 22.51 -5.81
N ALA A 7 -10.13 22.07 -6.46
CA ALA A 7 -10.72 20.74 -6.21
C ALA A 7 -9.75 19.60 -6.57
N LYS A 8 -8.95 19.74 -7.64
CA LYS A 8 -7.92 18.78 -8.01
C LYS A 8 -6.84 18.63 -6.95
N TYR A 9 -6.33 19.74 -6.40
CA TYR A 9 -5.32 19.68 -5.34
C TYR A 9 -5.86 19.03 -4.06
N ILE A 10 -7.10 19.33 -3.69
CA ILE A 10 -7.76 18.68 -2.54
C ILE A 10 -7.96 17.19 -2.82
N GLY A 11 -8.45 16.82 -4.01
CA GLY A 11 -8.64 15.44 -4.41
C GLY A 11 -7.35 14.64 -4.44
N ALA A 12 -6.25 15.24 -4.91
CA ALA A 12 -4.93 14.62 -4.89
C ALA A 12 -4.44 14.34 -3.46
N ALA A 13 -4.65 15.27 -2.53
CA ALA A 13 -4.34 15.04 -1.12
C ALA A 13 -5.19 13.90 -0.53
N MET A 14 -6.49 13.90 -0.78
CA MET A 14 -7.40 12.83 -0.31
C MET A 14 -7.03 11.46 -0.89
N ALA A 15 -6.58 11.40 -2.14
CA ALA A 15 -6.13 10.16 -2.77
C ALA A 15 -4.93 9.53 -2.06
N THR A 16 -4.09 10.30 -1.35
CA THR A 16 -2.96 9.72 -0.60
C THR A 16 -3.36 9.00 0.69
N LEU A 17 -4.58 9.21 1.21
CA LEU A 17 -5.04 8.54 2.43
C LEU A 17 -5.07 7.01 2.31
N GLY A 18 -5.29 6.49 1.09
CA GLY A 18 -5.27 5.05 0.83
C GLY A 18 -3.89 4.39 1.08
N LEU A 19 -2.80 5.16 1.09
CA LEU A 19 -1.46 4.64 1.46
C LEU A 19 -1.40 4.15 2.90
N GLY A 20 -2.23 4.71 3.81
CA GLY A 20 -2.32 4.23 5.19
C GLY A 20 -2.77 2.77 5.27
N GLY A 21 -3.69 2.35 4.39
CA GLY A 21 -4.14 0.97 4.30
C GLY A 21 -3.04 0.02 3.84
N ALA A 22 -2.25 0.43 2.83
CA ALA A 22 -1.09 -0.34 2.37
C ALA A 22 -0.05 -0.49 3.49
N ALA A 23 0.30 0.61 4.18
CA ALA A 23 1.26 0.57 5.29
C ALA A 23 0.83 -0.39 6.41
N MET A 24 -0.45 -0.34 6.81
CA MET A 24 -0.99 -1.28 7.81
C MET A 24 -0.99 -2.72 7.31
N GLY A 25 -1.37 -2.96 6.05
CA GLY A 25 -1.38 -4.29 5.44
C GLY A 25 0.02 -4.92 5.41
N ILE A 26 1.03 -4.15 5.00
CA ILE A 26 2.42 -4.58 4.98
C ILE A 26 2.90 -4.94 6.39
N ALA A 27 2.63 -4.08 7.37
CA ALA A 27 2.99 -4.34 8.76
C ALA A 27 2.37 -5.65 9.27
N MET A 28 1.08 -5.90 8.98
CA MET A 28 0.41 -7.14 9.36
C MET A 28 1.03 -8.38 8.71
N VAL A 29 1.37 -8.32 7.42
CA VAL A 29 2.03 -9.42 6.70
C VAL A 29 3.35 -9.80 7.36
N PHE A 30 4.20 -8.80 7.67
CA PHE A 30 5.49 -9.06 8.30
C PHE A 30 5.37 -9.49 9.77
N VAL A 31 4.42 -8.95 10.53
CA VAL A 31 4.12 -9.43 11.89
C VAL A 31 3.69 -10.90 11.87
N ALA A 32 2.82 -11.29 10.93
CA ALA A 32 2.40 -12.68 10.78
C ALA A 32 3.57 -13.60 10.40
N LEU A 33 4.47 -13.16 9.51
CA LEU A 33 5.69 -13.88 9.16
C LEU A 33 6.61 -14.09 10.37
N MET A 34 6.86 -13.03 11.16
CA MET A 34 7.70 -13.13 12.37
C MET A 34 7.09 -14.09 13.39
N ASN A 35 5.79 -13.97 13.65
CA ASN A 35 5.08 -14.86 14.56
C ASN A 35 5.09 -16.32 14.07
N GLY A 36 4.84 -16.56 12.78
CA GLY A 36 4.91 -17.89 12.19
C GLY A 36 6.31 -18.50 12.28
N THR A 37 7.34 -17.72 11.93
CA THR A 37 8.74 -18.15 12.00
C THR A 37 9.19 -18.42 13.44
N SER A 38 8.73 -17.62 14.41
CA SER A 38 9.05 -17.83 15.83
C SER A 38 8.48 -19.15 16.38
N ARG A 39 7.31 -19.58 15.87
CA ARG A 39 6.67 -20.84 16.27
C ARG A 39 7.28 -22.05 15.59
N ASN A 40 7.70 -21.92 14.33
CA ASN A 40 8.38 -22.99 13.62
C ASN A 40 9.42 -22.44 12.62
N PRO A 41 10.70 -22.34 13.02
CA PRO A 41 11.76 -21.80 12.18
C PRO A 41 12.01 -22.57 10.88
N SER A 42 11.69 -23.87 10.82
CA SER A 42 11.90 -24.70 9.64
C SER A 42 11.02 -24.31 8.45
N LEU A 43 9.87 -23.69 8.71
CA LEU A 43 8.92 -23.24 7.67
C LEU A 43 9.29 -21.89 7.05
N ARG A 44 10.37 -21.23 7.50
CA ARG A 44 10.76 -19.89 7.03
C ARG A 44 10.92 -19.81 5.52
N SER A 45 11.50 -20.84 4.90
CA SER A 45 11.73 -20.90 3.45
C SER A 45 10.43 -20.94 2.64
N THR A 46 9.36 -21.51 3.19
CA THR A 46 8.02 -21.54 2.57
C THR A 46 7.23 -20.28 2.87
N LEU A 47 7.28 -19.78 4.11
CA LEU A 47 6.51 -18.61 4.55
C LEU A 47 7.03 -17.30 3.95
N PHE A 48 8.34 -17.16 3.74
CA PHE A 48 8.92 -15.91 3.25
C PHE A 48 8.43 -15.54 1.83
N PRO A 49 8.43 -16.43 0.82
CA PRO A 49 7.84 -16.13 -0.48
C PRO A 49 6.35 -15.75 -0.40
N GLN A 50 5.57 -16.40 0.48
CA GLN A 50 4.16 -16.08 0.67
C GLN A 50 3.98 -14.68 1.27
N ALA A 51 4.84 -14.29 2.21
CA ALA A 51 4.86 -12.94 2.76
C ALA A 51 5.23 -11.89 1.72
N ILE A 52 6.19 -12.16 0.84
CA ILE A 52 6.55 -11.24 -0.25
C ILE A 52 5.38 -11.07 -1.25
N LEU A 53 4.67 -12.16 -1.57
CA LEU A 53 3.46 -12.06 -2.39
C LEU A 53 2.39 -11.19 -1.71
N GLY A 54 2.14 -11.40 -0.41
CA GLY A 54 1.20 -10.59 0.37
C GLY A 54 1.60 -9.12 0.44
N PHE A 55 2.89 -8.83 0.62
CA PHE A 55 3.46 -7.49 0.57
C PHE A 55 3.22 -6.83 -0.79
N ALA A 56 3.53 -7.51 -1.89
CA ALA A 56 3.38 -6.96 -3.23
C ALA A 56 1.92 -6.62 -3.56
N LEU A 57 0.97 -7.47 -3.12
CA LEU A 57 -0.47 -7.22 -3.28
C LEU A 57 -0.94 -6.03 -2.42
N ALA A 58 -0.46 -5.92 -1.18
CA ALA A 58 -0.78 -4.78 -0.32
C ALA A 58 -0.21 -3.46 -0.87
N GLU A 59 1.01 -3.48 -1.38
CA GLU A 59 1.65 -2.33 -2.04
C GLU A 59 0.92 -1.93 -3.32
N ALA A 60 0.45 -2.89 -4.14
CA ALA A 60 -0.28 -2.57 -5.36
C ALA A 60 -1.52 -1.70 -5.09
N CYS A 61 -2.23 -1.94 -4.00
CA CYS A 61 -3.34 -1.08 -3.57
C CYS A 61 -2.88 0.36 -3.23
N GLY A 62 -1.73 0.50 -2.55
CA GLY A 62 -1.12 1.81 -2.28
C GLY A 62 -0.68 2.54 -3.55
N LEU A 63 -0.07 1.82 -4.49
CA LEU A 63 0.35 2.35 -5.78
C LEU A 63 -0.81 2.82 -6.64
N PHE A 64 -1.98 2.16 -6.61
CA PHE A 64 -3.18 2.68 -7.27
C PHE A 64 -3.67 3.99 -6.65
N SER A 65 -3.58 4.14 -5.33
CA SER A 65 -3.87 5.39 -4.62
C SER A 65 -2.96 6.52 -5.10
N LEU A 66 -1.66 6.23 -5.21
CA LEU A 66 -0.64 7.17 -5.65
C LEU A 66 -0.74 7.52 -7.15
N MET A 67 -1.12 6.54 -7.97
CA MET A 67 -1.44 6.74 -9.39
C MET A 67 -2.57 7.77 -9.55
N MET A 68 -3.65 7.64 -8.79
CA MET A 68 -4.76 8.60 -8.83
C MET A 68 -4.33 10.00 -8.39
N ALA A 69 -3.47 10.10 -7.37
CA ALA A 69 -2.91 11.39 -6.95
C ALA A 69 -2.11 12.05 -8.08
N PHE A 70 -1.26 11.29 -8.80
CA PHE A 70 -0.51 11.83 -9.93
C PHE A 70 -1.38 12.21 -11.13
N LEU A 71 -2.43 11.43 -11.43
CA LEU A 71 -3.37 11.78 -12.49
C LEU A 71 -4.08 13.10 -12.20
N LEU A 72 -4.47 13.35 -10.94
CA LEU A 72 -5.11 14.61 -10.51
C LEU A 72 -4.15 15.81 -10.50
N LEU A 73 -2.85 15.57 -10.30
CA LEU A 73 -1.84 16.63 -10.26
C LEU A 73 -1.34 17.04 -11.65
N TYR A 74 -1.16 16.07 -12.55
CA TYR A 74 -0.36 16.27 -13.76
C TYR A 74 -1.07 15.96 -15.08
N ALA A 75 -2.16 15.18 -15.08
CA ALA A 75 -2.79 14.72 -16.32
C ALA A 75 -4.15 15.41 -16.58
N VAL A 76 -5.07 15.27 -15.63
CA VAL A 76 -6.32 16.05 -15.56
C VAL A 76 -5.97 17.41 -15.01
#